data_AF-A0A432N7Z9-F1
#
_entry.id   AF-A0A432N7Z9-F1
#
_cell.length_a   1.000
_cell.length_b   1.000
_cell.length_c   1.000
_cell.angle_alpha   90.00
_cell.angle_beta   90.00
_cell.angle_gamma   90.00
#
_symmetry.space_group_name_H-M   'P 1'
#
loop_
_entity.id
_entity.type
_entity.pdbx_description
1 polymer ?
#
loop_
_entity_poly.entity_id
_entity_poly.type
_entity_poly.pdbx_seq_one_letter_code
_entity_poly.pdbx_strand_id
1 'polypeptide(L)' 'MTDAQMGLSIATPLIIVFAIALYRMGVLQRTGAVAAVLAAIAIAVGQFLQR' A
#
# COMPACT_ATOMS: atom_id res chain seq x y z
N MET A 1 -17.38 -2.90 11.16
CA MET A 1 -16.25 -2.46 10.32
C MET A 1 -16.81 -1.41 9.40
N THR A 2 -16.28 -0.18 9.46
CA THR A 2 -16.77 0.90 8.59
C THR A 2 -16.39 0.60 7.14
N ASP A 3 -17.15 1.12 6.17
CA ASP A 3 -16.89 0.87 4.75
C ASP A 3 -15.46 1.26 4.33
N ALA A 4 -14.89 2.26 5.00
CA ALA A 4 -13.48 2.66 4.86
C ALA A 4 -12.50 1.57 5.31
N GLN A 5 -12.76 0.89 6.43
CA GLN A 5 -11.93 -0.24 6.89
C GLN A 5 -12.00 -1.43 5.93
N MET A 6 -13.19 -1.73 5.39
CA MET A 6 -13.38 -2.77 4.39
C MET A 6 -12.61 -2.46 3.11
N GLY A 7 -12.76 -1.23 2.59
CA GLY A 7 -12.01 -0.76 1.42
C GLY A 7 -10.50 -0.83 1.61
N LEU A 8 -9.99 -0.43 2.78
CA LEU A 8 -8.57 -0.54 3.09
C LEU A 8 -8.07 -1.98 3.14
N SER A 9 -8.82 -2.87 3.79
CA SER A 9 -8.41 -4.28 3.94
C SER A 9 -8.21 -4.98 2.59
N ILE A 10 -8.95 -4.54 1.56
CA ILE A 10 -8.84 -5.04 0.18
C ILE A 10 -7.75 -4.28 -0.59
N ALA A 11 -7.66 -2.95 -0.43
CA ALA A 11 -6.73 -2.11 -1.17
C ALA A 11 -5.26 -2.35 -0.77
N THR A 12 -4.98 -2.56 0.52
CA THR A 12 -3.61 -2.76 1.02
C THR A 12 -2.89 -3.95 0.37
N PRO A 13 -3.43 -5.19 0.36
CA PRO A 13 -2.76 -6.31 -0.31
C PRO A 13 -2.66 -6.09 -1.83
N LEU A 14 -3.64 -5.44 -2.45
CA LEU A 14 -3.61 -5.14 -3.88
C LEU A 14 -2.42 -4.24 -4.24
N ILE A 15 -2.18 -3.17 -3.47
CA ILE A 15 -1.07 -2.24 -3.66
C ILE A 15 0.27 -2.95 -3.45
N ILE A 16 0.37 -3.83 -2.45
CA ILE A 16 1.59 -4.61 -2.19
C ILE A 16 1.91 -5.52 -3.39
N VAL A 17 0.92 -6.26 -3.91
CA VAL A 17 1.10 -7.13 -5.08
C VAL A 17 1.52 -6.32 -6.30
N PHE A 18 0.91 -5.15 -6.51
CA PHE A 18 1.24 -4.27 -7.64
C PHE A 18 2.67 -3.73 -7.53
N ALA A 19 3.09 -3.28 -6.34
CA ALA A 19 4.45 -2.82 -6.09
C ALA A 19 5.49 -3.93 -6.34
N ILE A 20 5.20 -5.16 -5.93
CA ILE A 20 6.06 -6.32 -6.20
C ILE A 20 6.13 -6.62 -7.70
N ALA A 21 5.01 -6.61 -8.40
CA ALA A 21 4.96 -6.85 -9.85
C ALA A 21 5.78 -5.81 -10.62
N LEU A 22 5.63 -4.52 -10.27
CA LEU A 22 6.39 -3.42 -10.87
C LEU A 22 7.89 -3.49 -10.56
N TYR A 23 8.26 -3.90 -9.34
CA TYR A 23 9.65 -4.16 -8.99
C TYR A 23 10.25 -5.31 -9.83
N ARG A 24 9.48 -6.40 -10.03
CA ARG A 24 9.93 -7.55 -10.83
C ARG A 24 10.05 -7.25 -12.34
N MET A 25 9.30 -6.28 -12.85
CA MET A 25 9.41 -5.84 -14.24
C MET A 25 10.58 -4.87 -14.49
N GLY A 26 11.37 -4.51 -13.45
CA GLY A 26 12.47 -3.54 -13.57
C GLY A 26 12.00 -2.10 -13.82
N VAL A 27 10.69 -1.87 -13.83
CA VAL A 27 10.03 -0.56 -14.00
C VAL A 27 10.20 0.30 -12.76
N LEU A 28 10.33 -0.33 -11.59
CA LEU A 28 10.42 0.36 -10.31
C LEU A 28 11.84 0.30 -9.74
N GLN A 29 12.52 1.44 -9.73
CA GLN A 29 13.80 1.60 -9.04
C GLN A 29 13.62 1.33 -7.54
N ARG A 30 14.67 0.86 -6.87
CA ARG A 30 14.66 0.46 -5.45
C ARG A 30 14.01 1.53 -4.54
N THR A 31 14.24 2.80 -4.85
CA THR A 31 13.64 3.97 -4.21
C THR A 31 12.13 4.06 -4.40
N GLY A 32 11.60 3.77 -5.60
CA GLY A 32 10.17 3.75 -5.88
C GLY A 32 9.42 2.64 -5.14
N ALA A 33 10.04 1.47 -4.99
CA ALA A 33 9.50 0.37 -4.19
C ALA A 33 9.41 0.75 -2.71
N VAL A 34 10.47 1.37 -2.17
CA VAL A 34 10.51 1.86 -0.79
C VAL A 34 9.45 2.96 -0.56
N ALA A 35 9.29 3.89 -1.50
CA ALA A 35 8.27 4.93 -1.42
C ALA A 35 6.84 4.37 -1.45
N ALA A 36 6.57 3.38 -2.30
CA ALA A 36 5.27 2.71 -2.36
C ALA A 36 4.92 1.97 -1.07
N VAL A 37 5.90 1.26 -0.49
CA VAL A 37 5.74 0.57 0.81
C VAL A 37 5.49 1.57 1.92
N LEU A 38 6.27 2.66 1.99
CA LEU A 38 6.08 3.72 3.00
C LEU A 38 4.71 4.40 2.87
N ALA A 39 4.26 4.69 1.64
CA ALA A 39 2.94 5.26 1.40
C ALA A 39 1.81 4.32 1.85
N ALA A 40 1.92 3.01 1.57
CA ALA A 40 0.95 2.02 2.02
C ALA A 40 0.86 1.93 3.56
N ILE A 41 2.02 1.95 4.24
CA ILE A 41 2.09 1.97 5.70
C ILE A 41 1.47 3.26 6.26
N ALA A 42 1.79 4.42 5.69
CA ALA A 42 1.25 5.71 6.14
C ALA A 42 -0.29 5.77 6.04
N ILE A 43 -0.87 5.22 4.97
CA ILE A 43 -2.33 5.16 4.79
C ILE A 43 -2.97 4.22 5.83
N ALA A 44 -2.37 3.05 6.07
CA ALA A 44 -2.87 2.10 7.07
C ALA A 44 -2.83 2.69 8.49
N VAL A 45 -1.72 3.33 8.85
CA VAL A 45 -1.54 3.99 10.15
C VAL A 45 -2.50 5.17 10.30
N GLY A 46 -2.64 6.01 9.27
CA GLY A 46 -3.56 7.15 9.28
C GLY A 46 -4.99 6.73 9.57
N GLN A 47 -5.46 5.66 8.92
CA GLN A 47 -6.82 5.13 9.14
C GLN A 47 -7.01 4.54 10.54
N PHE A 48 -5.98 3.91 11.10
CA PHE A 48 -6.03 3.40 12.46
C PHE A 48 -6.08 4.52 13.51
N LEU A 49 -5.42 5.67 13.23
CA LEU A 49 -5.50 6.86 14.06
C LEU A 49 -6.82 7.63 13.88
N GLN A 50 -7.43 7.59 12.70
CA GLN A 50 -8.64 8.35 12.39
C GLN A 50 -9.90 7.83 13.11
N ARG A 51 -9.87 6.60 13.67
CA ARG A 51 -10.95 5.87 14.36
C ARG A 51 -12.35 5.95 13.75
#